data_AF-A0A2E8JWY0-F1
#
_entry.id   AF-A0A2E8JWY0-F1
#
_cell.length_a   1.000
_cell.length_b   1.000
_cell.length_c   1.000
_cell.angle_alpha   90.00
_cell.angle_beta   90.00
_cell.angle_gamma   90.00
#
_symmetry.space_group_name_H-M   'P 1'
#
loop_
_entity.id
_entity.type
_entity.pdbx_description
1 polymer ?
#
loop_
_entity_poly.entity_id
_entity_poly.type
_entity_poly.pdbx_seq_one_letter_code
_entity_poly.pdbx_strand_id
1 'polypeptide(L)'
;MRGPSATGWILLSPQFSKTIRNLLLCLLIVGGFSAYNLYRESQQAETLAEYRRATVSEGRAVIEQTLRERGLVQFRGVVHNALLEEKQALKGKVEQCFPVNVDASLECEQAIVEVVDLHHCRKLSKDSDCRSGGQIVISLTNSEIDEIFISFHLLDAGQGDFTITIPEKESLQRELQQVFKQFVDEPKLAERHQLNDLMFRLFMNAKASEFDEQLGQHFLKTLLGAVQHQLLAAKVFR
;
A
#
# COMPACT_ATOMS: atom_id res chain seq x y z
N MET A 1 -26.19 -62.98 48.15
CA MET A 1 -26.61 -61.94 49.10
C MET A 1 -26.85 -60.65 48.32
N ARG A 2 -28.07 -60.11 48.35
CA ARG A 2 -28.45 -58.82 47.73
C ARG A 2 -28.13 -57.69 48.72
N GLY A 3 -27.39 -56.66 48.29
CA GLY A 3 -27.20 -55.41 49.05
C GLY A 3 -28.24 -54.35 48.67
N PRO A 4 -28.69 -53.48 49.57
CA PRO A 4 -29.83 -52.59 49.36
C PRO A 4 -29.46 -51.26 48.69
N SER A 5 -30.42 -50.70 47.94
CA SER A 5 -30.37 -49.36 47.34
C SER A 5 -30.67 -48.27 48.38
N ALA A 6 -29.87 -47.20 48.39
CA ALA A 6 -30.21 -45.96 49.08
C ALA A 6 -30.31 -44.82 48.04
N THR A 7 -31.54 -44.46 47.67
CA THR A 7 -31.84 -43.22 46.94
C THR A 7 -32.04 -42.10 47.96
N GLY A 8 -31.00 -41.30 48.18
CA GLY A 8 -31.07 -40.07 48.97
C GLY A 8 -31.62 -38.92 48.12
N TRP A 9 -32.79 -38.40 48.48
CA TRP A 9 -33.32 -37.14 47.95
C TRP A 9 -32.56 -35.98 48.61
N ILE A 10 -31.78 -35.23 47.82
CA ILE A 10 -31.09 -34.02 48.29
C ILE A 10 -32.10 -32.88 48.37
N LEU A 11 -32.56 -32.56 49.59
CA LEU A 11 -33.25 -31.31 49.91
C LEU A 11 -32.24 -30.15 49.84
N LEU A 12 -32.29 -29.40 48.75
CA LEU A 12 -31.51 -28.16 48.59
C LEU A 12 -32.05 -27.10 49.57
N SER A 13 -31.19 -26.60 50.45
CA SER A 13 -31.57 -25.61 51.46
C SER A 13 -31.94 -24.26 50.81
N PRO A 14 -32.89 -23.50 51.37
CA PRO A 14 -33.29 -22.19 50.83
C PRO A 14 -32.15 -21.15 50.84
N GLN A 15 -31.08 -21.39 51.61
CA GLN A 15 -29.87 -20.57 51.56
C GLN A 15 -29.07 -20.82 50.28
N PHE A 16 -28.97 -22.07 49.80
CA PHE A 16 -28.29 -22.42 48.54
C PHE A 16 -28.99 -21.79 47.32
N SER A 17 -30.33 -21.74 47.33
CA SER A 17 -31.14 -21.06 46.30
C SER A 17 -30.87 -19.55 46.24
N LYS A 18 -30.72 -18.88 47.39
CA LYS A 18 -30.40 -17.44 47.44
C LYS A 18 -29.00 -17.14 46.91
N THR A 19 -28.01 -17.97 47.24
CA THR A 19 -26.63 -17.80 46.77
C THR A 19 -26.52 -17.97 45.27
N ILE A 20 -27.18 -19.00 44.69
CA ILE A 20 -27.24 -19.19 43.24
C ILE A 20 -27.94 -18.02 42.55
N ARG A 21 -29.05 -17.53 43.11
CA ARG A 21 -29.79 -16.39 42.55
C ARG A 21 -28.93 -15.12 42.53
N ASN A 22 -28.20 -14.85 43.60
CA ASN A 22 -27.31 -13.70 43.69
C ASN A 22 -26.12 -13.84 42.72
N LEU A 23 -25.57 -15.05 42.55
CA LEU A 23 -24.51 -15.31 41.59
C LEU A 23 -24.99 -15.11 40.13
N LEU A 24 -26.19 -15.58 39.80
CA LEU A 24 -26.81 -15.37 38.48
C LEU A 24 -27.09 -13.89 38.20
N LEU A 25 -27.56 -13.14 39.20
CA LEU A 25 -27.72 -11.70 39.11
C LEU A 25 -26.39 -10.99 38.85
N CYS A 26 -25.32 -11.36 39.58
CA CYS A 26 -23.99 -10.81 39.33
C CYS A 26 -23.46 -11.14 37.93
N LEU A 27 -23.67 -12.36 37.43
CA LEU A 27 -23.27 -12.77 36.09
C LEU A 27 -24.04 -12.02 34.99
N LEU A 28 -25.34 -11.76 35.18
CA LEU A 28 -26.14 -10.95 34.26
C LEU A 28 -25.68 -9.49 34.24
N ILE A 29 -25.36 -8.91 35.39
CA ILE A 29 -24.88 -7.53 35.50
C ILE A 29 -23.50 -7.39 34.85
N VAL A 30 -22.56 -8.30 35.15
CA VAL A 30 -21.20 -8.25 34.58
C VAL A 30 -21.21 -8.57 33.09
N GLY A 31 -21.99 -9.58 32.66
CA GLY A 31 -22.16 -9.94 31.25
C GLY A 31 -22.84 -8.82 30.45
N GLY A 32 -23.88 -8.20 31.00
CA GLY A 32 -24.57 -7.05 30.40
C GLY A 32 -23.67 -5.82 30.28
N PHE A 33 -22.88 -5.51 31.31
CA PHE A 33 -21.93 -4.40 31.27
C PHE A 33 -20.81 -4.63 30.25
N SER A 34 -20.28 -5.85 30.16
CA SER A 34 -19.26 -6.22 29.17
C SER A 34 -19.81 -6.15 27.74
N ALA A 35 -21.01 -6.70 27.49
CA ALA A 35 -21.66 -6.63 26.18
C ALA A 35 -22.00 -5.19 25.77
N TYR A 36 -22.46 -4.36 26.71
CA TYR A 36 -22.75 -2.94 26.46
C TYR A 36 -21.49 -2.15 26.12
N ASN A 37 -20.37 -2.39 26.83
CA ASN A 37 -19.10 -1.74 26.50
C ASN A 37 -18.59 -2.16 25.12
N LEU A 38 -18.65 -3.46 24.78
CA LEU A 38 -18.31 -3.97 23.44
C LEU A 38 -19.16 -3.32 22.34
N TYR A 39 -20.47 -3.21 22.57
CA TYR A 39 -21.39 -2.54 21.64
C TYR A 39 -21.05 -1.05 21.47
N ARG A 40 -20.76 -0.35 22.57
CA ARG A 40 -20.39 1.07 22.55
C ARG A 40 -19.05 1.30 21.85
N GLU A 41 -18.06 0.44 22.09
CA GLU A 41 -16.76 0.48 21.40
C GLU A 41 -16.93 0.22 19.89
N SER A 42 -17.78 -0.74 19.51
CA SER A 42 -18.11 -1.00 18.11
C SER A 42 -18.75 0.22 17.44
N GLN A 43 -19.72 0.86 18.09
CA GLN A 43 -20.35 2.08 17.55
C GLN A 43 -19.35 3.24 17.42
N GLN A 44 -18.48 3.45 18.41
CA GLN A 44 -17.45 4.49 18.32
C GLN A 44 -16.46 4.24 17.19
N ALA A 45 -16.06 2.99 16.98
CA ALA A 45 -15.20 2.59 15.86
C ALA A 45 -15.88 2.83 14.51
N GLU A 46 -17.17 2.52 14.41
CA GLU A 46 -17.98 2.73 13.21
C GLU A 46 -18.15 4.23 12.89
N THR A 47 -18.49 5.06 13.88
CA THR A 47 -18.60 6.51 13.72
C THR A 47 -17.25 7.14 13.32
N LEU A 48 -16.14 6.68 13.91
CA LEU A 48 -14.80 7.15 13.53
C LEU A 48 -14.44 6.72 12.10
N ALA A 49 -14.81 5.51 11.70
CA ALA A 49 -14.59 5.02 10.34
C ALA A 49 -15.43 5.79 9.31
N GLU A 50 -16.68 6.13 9.64
CA GLU A 50 -17.53 7.00 8.83
C GLU A 50 -16.95 8.40 8.69
N TYR A 51 -16.55 9.03 9.80
CA TYR A 51 -15.92 10.34 9.78
C TYR A 51 -14.65 10.34 8.93
N ARG A 52 -13.76 9.34 9.12
CA ARG A 52 -12.56 9.19 8.29
C ARG A 52 -12.89 9.03 6.81
N ARG A 53 -13.91 8.24 6.46
CA ARG A 53 -14.36 8.08 5.07
C ARG A 53 -14.86 9.40 4.48
N ALA A 54 -15.66 10.16 5.23
CA ALA A 54 -16.16 11.46 4.81
C ALA A 54 -15.02 12.46 4.58
N THR A 55 -14.10 12.61 5.55
CA THR A 55 -12.93 13.50 5.41
C THR A 55 -12.03 13.11 4.25
N VAL A 56 -11.77 11.81 4.05
CA VAL A 56 -10.99 11.33 2.89
C VAL A 56 -11.71 11.64 1.57
N SER A 57 -13.03 11.50 1.53
CA SER A 57 -13.83 11.82 0.34
C SER A 57 -13.81 13.30 0.01
N GLU A 58 -13.98 14.17 1.01
CA GLU A 58 -13.89 15.62 0.85
C GLU A 58 -12.50 16.04 0.38
N GLY A 59 -11.45 15.51 1.01
CA GLY A 59 -10.08 15.76 0.60
C GLY A 59 -9.80 15.34 -0.85
N ARG A 60 -10.30 14.18 -1.28
CA ARG A 60 -10.19 13.73 -2.68
C ARG A 60 -10.89 14.68 -3.65
N ALA A 61 -12.10 15.14 -3.33
CA ALA A 61 -12.84 16.07 -4.18
C ALA A 61 -12.09 17.40 -4.34
N VAL A 62 -11.51 17.93 -3.27
CA VAL A 62 -10.69 19.15 -3.29
C VAL A 62 -9.43 18.96 -4.15
N ILE A 63 -8.73 17.83 -4.01
CA ILE A 63 -7.57 17.51 -4.85
C ILE A 63 -7.97 17.44 -6.32
N GLU A 64 -9.04 16.70 -6.66
CA GLU A 64 -9.51 16.58 -8.04
C GLU A 64 -9.97 17.92 -8.64
N GLN A 65 -10.58 18.78 -7.84
CA GLN A 65 -10.91 20.13 -8.26
C GLN A 65 -9.64 20.96 -8.53
N THR A 66 -8.68 20.92 -7.60
CA THR A 66 -7.41 21.67 -7.72
C THR A 66 -6.60 21.22 -8.94
N LEU A 67 -6.55 19.91 -9.20
CA LEU A 67 -5.91 19.35 -10.39
C LEU A 67 -6.57 19.88 -11.66
N ARG A 68 -7.90 19.82 -11.75
CA ARG A 68 -8.65 20.36 -12.90
C ARG A 68 -8.45 21.86 -13.12
N GLU A 69 -8.47 22.65 -12.04
CA GLU A 69 -8.21 24.10 -12.12
C GLU A 69 -6.81 24.43 -12.65
N ARG A 70 -5.84 23.54 -12.41
CA ARG A 70 -4.47 23.65 -12.93
C ARG A 70 -4.26 22.96 -14.28
N GLY A 71 -5.32 22.40 -14.89
CA GLY A 71 -5.21 21.62 -16.13
C GLY A 71 -4.34 20.37 -15.97
N LEU A 72 -4.39 19.74 -14.80
CA LEU A 72 -3.69 18.51 -14.46
C LEU A 72 -4.67 17.35 -14.30
N VAL A 73 -4.20 16.15 -14.62
CA VAL A 73 -4.95 14.90 -14.49
C VAL A 73 -4.10 13.86 -13.78
N GLN A 74 -4.72 13.11 -12.87
CA GLN A 74 -4.08 12.01 -12.17
C GLN A 74 -4.37 10.68 -12.89
N PHE A 75 -3.33 9.94 -13.20
CA PHE A 75 -3.41 8.58 -13.73
C PHE A 75 -2.90 7.57 -12.71
N ARG A 76 -3.58 6.43 -12.64
CA ARG A 76 -3.19 5.28 -11.84
C ARG A 76 -2.96 4.10 -12.77
N GLY A 77 -1.90 3.36 -12.53
CA GLY A 77 -1.53 2.23 -13.37
C GLY A 77 -0.83 1.13 -12.59
N VAL A 78 -0.46 0.10 -13.33
CA VAL A 78 0.20 -1.10 -12.81
C VAL A 78 1.67 -1.10 -13.18
N VAL A 79 2.55 -1.41 -12.23
CA VAL A 79 4.00 -1.59 -12.47
C VAL A 79 4.31 -3.05 -12.80
N HIS A 80 3.78 -3.99 -12.01
CA HIS A 80 3.93 -5.43 -12.24
C HIS A 80 2.66 -6.18 -11.84
N ASN A 81 2.46 -7.35 -12.45
CA ASN A 81 1.31 -8.19 -12.16
C ASN A 81 1.37 -8.84 -10.76
N ALA A 82 0.21 -9.30 -10.28
CA ALA A 82 0.11 -10.14 -9.10
C ALA A 82 0.71 -11.54 -9.35
N LEU A 83 1.01 -12.27 -8.27
CA LEU A 83 1.37 -13.68 -8.37
C LEU A 83 0.16 -14.49 -8.85
N LEU A 84 0.35 -15.36 -9.84
CA LEU A 84 -0.69 -16.21 -10.41
C LEU A 84 -1.21 -17.28 -9.42
N GLU A 85 -0.45 -17.58 -8.36
CA GLU A 85 -0.81 -18.56 -7.34
C GLU A 85 -1.10 -17.85 -6.01
N GLU A 86 -2.38 -17.73 -5.67
CA GLU A 86 -2.84 -17.36 -4.33
C GLU A 86 -2.39 -18.40 -3.29
N LYS A 87 -1.13 -18.35 -2.84
CA LYS A 87 -0.81 -18.82 -1.50
C LYS A 87 -1.08 -17.68 -0.54
N GLN A 88 -2.32 -17.70 -0.03
CA GLN A 88 -2.83 -17.03 1.16
C GLN A 88 -2.09 -15.73 1.50
N ALA A 89 -2.77 -14.60 1.30
CA ALA A 89 -2.47 -13.37 2.01
C ALA A 89 -2.32 -13.69 3.51
N LEU A 90 -1.08 -13.91 3.95
CA LEU A 90 -0.75 -13.91 5.37
C LEU A 90 -1.21 -12.53 5.83
N LYS A 91 -2.28 -12.48 6.63
CA LYS A 91 -2.63 -11.32 7.44
C LYS A 91 -1.44 -11.06 8.37
N GLY A 92 -0.42 -10.42 7.83
CA GLY A 92 0.73 -9.94 8.57
C GLY A 92 0.28 -8.76 9.42
N LYS A 93 0.84 -8.66 10.62
CA LYS A 93 0.83 -7.44 11.44
C LYS A 93 1.09 -6.22 10.56
N VAL A 94 0.58 -5.05 10.96
CA VAL A 94 1.03 -3.76 10.42
C VAL A 94 2.57 -3.77 10.37
N GLU A 95 3.12 -3.92 9.17
CA GLU A 95 4.56 -4.07 8.98
C GLU A 95 5.19 -2.67 9.01
N GLN A 96 6.32 -2.54 9.69
CA GLN A 96 7.03 -1.27 9.77
C GLN A 96 7.80 -1.05 8.45
N CYS A 97 7.58 0.10 7.83
CA CYS A 97 8.38 0.56 6.70
C CYS A 97 9.59 1.34 7.17
N PHE A 98 10.74 1.08 6.55
CA PHE A 98 12.00 1.72 6.86
C PHE A 98 12.49 2.48 5.63
N PRO A 99 12.82 3.78 5.76
CA PRO A 99 13.42 4.53 4.67
C PRO A 99 14.77 3.90 4.30
N VAL A 100 15.08 3.90 3.02
CA VAL A 100 16.35 3.42 2.49
C VAL A 100 17.02 4.58 1.78
N ASN A 101 18.27 4.86 2.16
CA ASN A 101 19.05 5.87 1.47
C ASN A 101 19.54 5.29 0.13
N VAL A 102 18.71 5.46 -0.90
CA VAL A 102 19.07 5.16 -2.28
C VAL A 102 19.02 6.47 -3.02
N ASP A 103 20.18 6.94 -3.42
CA ASP A 103 20.31 7.99 -4.40
C ASP A 103 20.39 7.31 -5.77
N ALA A 104 19.66 7.81 -6.75
CA ALA A 104 19.73 7.31 -8.12
C ALA A 104 19.12 8.35 -9.05
N SER A 105 19.81 8.59 -10.16
CA SER A 105 19.35 9.50 -11.20
C SER A 105 19.48 8.89 -12.59
N LEU A 106 18.60 9.33 -13.49
CA LEU A 106 18.70 9.14 -14.93
C LEU A 106 18.62 10.50 -15.59
N GLU A 107 19.50 10.77 -16.55
CA GLU A 107 19.50 12.01 -17.30
C GLU A 107 19.41 11.71 -18.80
N CYS A 108 18.63 12.53 -19.51
CA CYS A 108 18.59 12.59 -20.96
C CYS A 108 18.62 14.05 -21.40
N GLU A 109 18.58 14.31 -22.71
CA GLU A 109 18.67 15.67 -23.23
C GLU A 109 17.53 16.59 -22.77
N GLN A 110 16.38 16.02 -22.40
CA GLN A 110 15.16 16.76 -22.12
C GLN A 110 14.70 16.68 -20.66
N ALA A 111 15.30 15.80 -19.83
CA ALA A 111 14.86 15.66 -18.46
C ALA A 111 15.90 14.96 -17.56
N ILE A 112 15.74 15.19 -16.26
CA ILE A 112 16.40 14.44 -15.19
C ILE A 112 15.31 13.72 -14.40
N VAL A 113 15.58 12.47 -14.03
CA VAL A 113 14.71 11.65 -13.16
C VAL A 113 15.49 11.28 -11.92
N GLU A 114 14.92 11.53 -10.75
CA GLU A 114 15.59 11.28 -9.47
C GLU A 114 14.69 10.50 -8.51
N VAL A 115 15.29 9.65 -7.68
CA VAL A 115 14.62 9.03 -6.53
C VAL A 115 14.51 10.05 -5.41
N VAL A 116 13.27 10.38 -5.03
CA VAL A 116 12.97 11.30 -3.92
C VAL A 116 12.80 10.54 -2.61
N ASP A 117 12.09 9.42 -2.68
CA ASP A 117 11.86 8.53 -1.54
C ASP A 117 11.87 7.08 -2.02
N LEU A 118 12.47 6.23 -1.20
CA LEU A 118 12.37 4.79 -1.37
C LEU A 118 12.45 4.12 0.00
N HIS A 119 11.47 3.27 0.29
CA HIS A 119 11.38 2.57 1.56
C HIS A 119 10.97 1.12 1.35
N HIS A 120 11.43 0.24 2.25
CA HIS A 120 11.02 -1.17 2.28
C HIS A 120 10.12 -1.42 3.49
N CYS A 121 9.09 -2.24 3.31
CA CYS A 121 8.06 -2.49 4.33
C CYS A 121 8.17 -3.86 4.99
N ARG A 122 9.24 -4.63 4.71
CA ARG A 122 9.44 -5.98 5.26
C ARG A 122 10.91 -6.30 5.44
N LYS A 123 11.23 -7.20 6.38
CA LYS A 123 12.58 -7.75 6.53
C LYS A 123 13.09 -8.29 5.19
N LEU A 124 14.22 -7.77 4.73
CA LEU A 124 14.88 -8.21 3.51
C LEU A 124 15.27 -9.69 3.61
N SER A 125 14.82 -10.49 2.65
CA SER A 125 15.16 -11.91 2.50
C SER A 125 15.09 -12.28 1.02
N LYS A 126 15.96 -13.20 0.59
CA LYS A 126 15.93 -13.73 -0.78
C LYS A 126 14.68 -14.55 -1.07
N ASP A 127 14.06 -15.10 -0.03
CA ASP A 127 12.89 -15.99 -0.14
C ASP A 127 11.56 -15.23 -0.03
N SER A 128 11.58 -13.89 -0.04
CA SER A 128 10.37 -13.08 0.07
C SER A 128 10.43 -11.84 -0.80
N ASP A 129 9.25 -11.36 -1.19
CA ASP A 129 9.12 -10.11 -1.93
C ASP A 129 9.57 -8.89 -1.10
N CYS A 130 10.35 -8.03 -1.75
CA CYS A 130 10.85 -6.75 -1.24
C CYS A 130 9.76 -5.68 -1.33
N ARG A 131 8.65 -5.89 -0.61
CA ARG A 131 7.54 -4.94 -0.55
C ARG A 131 8.09 -3.54 -0.24
N SER A 132 7.76 -2.59 -1.09
CA SER A 132 8.36 -1.27 -1.07
C SER A 132 7.40 -0.21 -1.57
N GLY A 133 7.70 1.03 -1.23
CA GLY A 133 7.03 2.20 -1.77
C GLY A 133 8.02 3.33 -1.93
N GLY A 134 7.59 4.39 -2.59
CA GLY A 134 8.45 5.54 -2.81
C GLY A 134 7.89 6.52 -3.81
N GLN A 135 8.76 7.45 -4.19
CA GLN A 135 8.46 8.48 -5.17
C GLN A 135 9.70 8.78 -6.02
N ILE A 136 9.49 8.94 -7.31
CA ILE A 136 10.45 9.57 -8.22
C ILE A 136 9.90 10.89 -8.73
N VAL A 137 10.79 11.79 -9.12
CA VAL A 137 10.47 13.06 -9.79
C VAL A 137 11.06 13.06 -11.19
N ILE A 138 10.34 13.62 -12.15
CA ILE A 138 10.84 13.93 -13.50
C ILE A 138 10.85 15.45 -13.64
N SER A 139 12.03 16.02 -13.85
CA SER A 139 12.25 17.44 -14.04
C SER A 139 12.63 17.68 -15.50
N LEU A 140 11.76 18.37 -16.25
CA LEU A 140 11.96 18.62 -17.67
C LEU A 140 12.79 19.88 -17.89
N THR A 141 13.76 19.80 -18.80
CA THR A 141 14.63 20.92 -19.16
C THR A 141 13.93 21.84 -20.16
N ASN A 142 13.87 23.14 -19.87
CA ASN A 142 13.27 24.16 -20.74
C ASN A 142 11.78 23.91 -21.10
N SER A 143 11.03 23.30 -20.19
CA SER A 143 9.61 23.00 -20.38
C SER A 143 8.71 23.97 -19.59
N GLU A 144 7.47 24.13 -20.06
CA GLU A 144 6.39 24.76 -19.29
C GLU A 144 5.73 23.77 -18.32
N ILE A 145 6.15 22.51 -18.33
CA ILE A 145 5.64 21.45 -17.46
C ILE A 145 6.37 21.50 -16.11
N ASP A 146 5.60 21.71 -15.04
CA ASP A 146 6.08 21.56 -13.66
C ASP A 146 6.62 20.13 -13.40
N GLU A 147 7.42 19.97 -12.36
CA GLU A 147 7.94 18.67 -11.93
C GLU A 147 6.85 17.59 -11.83
N ILE A 148 7.13 16.43 -12.43
CA ILE A 148 6.18 15.32 -12.48
C ILE A 148 6.57 14.29 -11.43
N PHE A 149 5.69 14.11 -10.45
CA PHE A 149 5.88 13.12 -9.40
C PHE A 149 5.18 11.81 -9.74
N ILE A 150 5.91 10.70 -9.58
CA ILE A 150 5.37 9.34 -9.67
C ILE A 150 5.55 8.67 -8.32
N SER A 151 4.43 8.44 -7.63
CA SER A 151 4.40 7.64 -6.41
C SER A 151 4.09 6.19 -6.75
N PHE A 152 4.73 5.25 -6.06
CA PHE A 152 4.55 3.83 -6.33
C PHE A 152 4.50 2.97 -5.07
N HIS A 153 3.82 1.83 -5.20
CA HIS A 153 3.82 0.73 -4.25
C HIS A 153 4.13 -0.56 -5.01
N LEU A 154 5.20 -1.24 -4.62
CA LEU A 154 5.74 -2.40 -5.33
C LEU A 154 5.72 -3.62 -4.45
N LEU A 155 5.55 -4.76 -5.10
CA LEU A 155 5.74 -6.10 -4.54
C LEU A 155 4.86 -6.36 -3.30
N ASP A 156 3.69 -5.71 -3.21
CA ASP A 156 2.65 -6.11 -2.28
C ASP A 156 2.07 -7.48 -2.69
N ALA A 157 1.26 -8.12 -1.84
CA ALA A 157 0.65 -9.43 -2.12
C ALA A 157 -0.14 -9.46 -3.45
N GLY A 158 -0.63 -8.30 -3.90
CA GLY A 158 -1.26 -8.11 -5.21
C GLY A 158 -0.29 -7.65 -6.30
N GLN A 159 -0.83 -6.82 -7.20
CA GLN A 159 -0.05 -6.11 -8.21
C GLN A 159 0.73 -4.94 -7.59
N GLY A 160 1.76 -4.47 -8.29
CA GLY A 160 2.40 -3.19 -7.96
C GLY A 160 1.68 -2.06 -8.69
N ASP A 161 1.49 -0.94 -8.03
CA ASP A 161 0.76 0.22 -8.56
C ASP A 161 1.61 1.48 -8.56
N PHE A 162 1.24 2.40 -9.44
CA PHE A 162 1.77 3.77 -9.44
C PHE A 162 0.64 4.78 -9.61
N THR A 163 0.92 6.00 -9.16
CA THR A 163 0.12 7.18 -9.41
C THR A 163 1.02 8.29 -9.98
N ILE A 164 0.60 8.89 -11.09
CA ILE A 164 1.30 10.00 -11.75
C ILE A 164 0.30 11.14 -11.98
N THR A 165 0.76 12.38 -11.80
CA THR A 165 -0.02 13.59 -12.15
C THR A 165 0.64 14.26 -13.34
N ILE A 166 -0.10 14.49 -14.42
CA ILE A 166 0.45 15.08 -15.66
C ILE A 166 -0.49 16.17 -16.20
N PRO A 167 -0.01 17.03 -17.11
CA PRO A 167 -0.88 17.98 -17.82
C PRO A 167 -1.99 17.31 -18.61
N GLU A 168 -3.18 17.92 -18.64
CA GLU A 168 -4.31 17.52 -19.48
C GLU A 168 -4.14 17.96 -20.94
N LYS A 169 -3.39 19.06 -21.17
CA LYS A 169 -3.15 19.63 -22.50
C LYS A 169 -2.35 18.66 -23.38
N GLU A 170 -2.95 18.25 -24.49
CA GLU A 170 -2.36 17.25 -25.41
C GLU A 170 -0.94 17.60 -25.88
N SER A 171 -0.66 18.88 -26.17
CA SER A 171 0.68 19.29 -26.61
C SER A 171 1.77 18.98 -25.57
N LEU A 172 1.44 19.18 -24.29
CA LEU A 172 2.35 18.90 -23.17
C LEU A 172 2.45 17.39 -22.91
N GLN A 173 1.36 16.64 -23.11
CA GLN A 173 1.40 15.18 -23.07
C GLN A 173 2.29 14.58 -24.15
N ARG A 174 2.31 15.16 -25.36
CA ARG A 174 3.23 14.73 -26.44
C ARG A 174 4.69 15.03 -26.09
N GLU A 175 4.97 16.18 -25.50
CA GLU A 175 6.31 16.52 -25.00
C GLU A 175 6.76 15.51 -23.96
N LEU A 176 5.92 15.24 -22.95
CA LEU A 176 6.19 14.21 -21.95
C LEU A 176 6.40 12.82 -22.56
N GLN A 177 5.64 12.46 -23.59
CA GLN A 177 5.83 11.19 -24.29
C GLN A 177 7.24 11.08 -24.92
N GLN A 178 7.78 12.18 -25.47
CA GLN A 178 9.13 12.17 -26.04
C GLN A 178 10.20 11.98 -24.96
N VAL A 179 10.00 12.59 -23.79
CA VAL A 179 10.86 12.38 -22.62
C VAL A 179 10.89 10.89 -22.23
N PHE A 180 9.72 10.25 -22.08
CA PHE A 180 9.66 8.83 -21.76
C PHE A 180 10.39 7.95 -22.79
N LYS A 181 10.26 8.27 -24.09
CA LYS A 181 10.93 7.53 -25.18
C LYS A 181 12.46 7.63 -25.15
N GLN A 182 13.04 8.67 -24.54
CA GLN A 182 14.50 8.76 -24.39
C GLN A 182 15.04 7.89 -23.25
N PHE A 183 14.22 7.61 -22.24
CA PHE A 183 14.62 6.76 -21.12
C PHE A 183 14.40 5.28 -21.38
N VAL A 184 13.35 4.94 -22.13
CA VAL A 184 12.92 3.55 -22.35
C VAL A 184 12.52 3.31 -23.80
N ASP A 185 13.27 2.41 -24.46
CA ASP A 185 13.02 2.01 -25.85
C ASP A 185 11.80 1.09 -25.97
N GLU A 186 11.67 0.12 -25.05
CA GLU A 186 10.63 -0.91 -25.08
C GLU A 186 9.78 -0.89 -23.79
N PRO A 187 8.71 -0.07 -23.75
CA PRO A 187 7.85 0.04 -22.57
C PRO A 187 7.02 -1.23 -22.36
N LYS A 188 7.24 -1.87 -21.22
CA LYS A 188 6.51 -3.07 -20.77
C LYS A 188 6.27 -3.03 -19.26
N LEU A 189 5.30 -3.81 -18.79
CA LEU A 189 5.19 -4.11 -17.36
C LEU A 189 6.47 -4.77 -16.85
N ALA A 190 6.85 -4.42 -15.62
CA ALA A 190 7.97 -5.05 -14.95
C ALA A 190 7.66 -6.51 -14.63
N GLU A 191 8.61 -7.40 -14.90
CA GLU A 191 8.50 -8.79 -14.48
C GLU A 191 8.75 -8.87 -12.97
N ARG A 192 7.74 -9.30 -12.20
CA ARG A 192 7.76 -9.26 -10.73
C ARG A 192 9.03 -9.86 -10.13
N HIS A 193 9.49 -11.01 -10.64
CA HIS A 193 10.67 -11.69 -10.13
C HIS A 193 11.97 -10.92 -10.39
N GLN A 194 12.11 -10.31 -11.58
CA GLN A 194 13.27 -9.48 -11.94
C GLN A 194 13.27 -8.19 -11.10
N LEU A 195 12.11 -7.56 -10.94
CA LEU A 195 11.96 -6.40 -10.09
C LEU A 195 12.28 -6.74 -8.62
N ASN A 196 11.86 -7.90 -8.12
CA ASN A 196 12.18 -8.31 -6.76
C ASN A 196 13.70 -8.52 -6.55
N ASP A 197 14.39 -9.18 -7.49
CA ASP A 197 15.85 -9.34 -7.43
C ASP A 197 16.58 -7.99 -7.48
N LEU A 198 16.14 -7.11 -8.38
CA LEU A 198 16.65 -5.75 -8.51
C LEU A 198 16.51 -4.95 -7.21
N MET A 199 15.31 -4.95 -6.63
CA MET A 199 15.02 -4.28 -5.36
C MET A 199 15.81 -4.89 -4.20
N PHE A 200 15.92 -6.22 -4.14
CA PHE A 200 16.71 -6.89 -3.11
C PHE A 200 18.17 -6.45 -3.13
N ARG A 201 18.80 -6.46 -4.32
CA ARG A 201 20.19 -6.02 -4.49
C ARG A 201 20.36 -4.55 -4.10
N LEU A 202 19.44 -3.69 -4.53
CA LEU A 202 19.48 -2.26 -4.28
C LEU A 202 19.37 -1.95 -2.78
N PHE A 203 18.49 -2.66 -2.06
CA PHE A 203 18.37 -2.54 -0.61
C PHE A 203 19.54 -3.15 0.16
N MET A 204 20.12 -4.25 -0.33
CA MET A 204 21.32 -4.83 0.28
C MET A 204 22.53 -3.91 0.14
N ASN A 205 22.72 -3.28 -1.02
CA ASN A 205 23.78 -2.30 -1.27
C ASN A 205 23.59 -1.08 -0.36
N ALA A 206 22.39 -0.51 -0.32
CA ALA A 206 22.09 0.62 0.57
C ALA A 206 22.33 0.30 2.05
N LYS A 207 22.00 -0.92 2.49
CA LYS A 207 22.30 -1.40 3.86
C LYS A 207 23.81 -1.52 4.13
N ALA A 208 24.58 -1.86 3.10
CA ALA A 208 26.04 -1.89 3.16
C ALA A 208 26.69 -0.50 2.98
N SER A 209 25.89 0.55 2.80
CA SER A 209 26.34 1.89 2.42
C SER A 209 27.13 1.91 1.10
N GLU A 210 26.80 0.99 0.20
CA GLU A 210 27.36 0.88 -1.14
C GLU A 210 26.40 1.51 -2.15
N PHE A 211 26.93 2.38 -3.00
CA PHE A 211 26.18 3.01 -4.08
C PHE A 211 26.47 2.28 -5.40
N ASP A 212 25.43 1.79 -6.05
CA ASP A 212 25.50 1.14 -7.37
C ASP A 212 24.61 1.91 -8.35
N GLU A 213 25.25 2.82 -9.08
CA GLU A 213 24.59 3.72 -10.03
C GLU A 213 23.82 2.94 -11.11
N GLN A 214 24.45 1.89 -11.66
CA GLN A 214 23.84 1.09 -12.72
C GLN A 214 22.58 0.38 -12.24
N LEU A 215 22.59 -0.09 -10.99
CA LEU A 215 21.45 -0.72 -10.37
C LEU A 215 20.30 0.27 -10.12
N GLY A 216 20.63 1.48 -9.63
CA GLY A 216 19.67 2.57 -9.47
C GLY A 216 19.05 2.99 -10.81
N GLN A 217 19.87 3.16 -11.85
CA GLN A 217 19.42 3.47 -13.21
C GLN A 217 18.54 2.36 -13.79
N HIS A 218 18.88 1.09 -13.55
CA HIS A 218 18.05 -0.04 -13.99
C HIS A 218 16.69 -0.05 -13.29
N PHE A 219 16.65 0.27 -11.99
CA PHE A 219 15.40 0.43 -11.25
C PHE A 219 14.53 1.54 -11.86
N LEU A 220 15.10 2.72 -12.07
CA LEU A 220 14.39 3.85 -12.66
C LEU A 220 13.85 3.53 -14.07
N LYS A 221 14.66 2.92 -14.95
CA LYS A 221 14.23 2.49 -16.30
C LYS A 221 13.10 1.47 -16.23
N THR A 222 13.17 0.52 -15.31
CA THR A 222 12.12 -0.50 -15.11
C THR A 222 10.80 0.15 -14.71
N LEU A 223 10.84 1.09 -13.76
CA LEU A 223 9.66 1.81 -13.29
C LEU A 223 9.06 2.69 -14.41
N LEU A 224 9.89 3.52 -15.06
CA LEU A 224 9.47 4.39 -16.16
C LEU A 224 8.89 3.59 -17.34
N GLY A 225 9.46 2.42 -17.65
CA GLY A 225 8.98 1.57 -18.72
C GLY A 225 7.57 1.04 -18.47
N ALA A 226 7.28 0.65 -17.23
CA ALA A 226 5.94 0.21 -16.84
C ALA A 226 4.94 1.37 -16.83
N VAL A 227 5.36 2.56 -16.37
CA VAL A 227 4.54 3.78 -16.40
C VAL A 227 4.19 4.14 -17.85
N GLN A 228 5.18 4.24 -18.73
CA GLN A 228 4.98 4.55 -20.14
C GLN A 228 4.07 3.51 -20.82
N HIS A 229 4.28 2.22 -20.53
CA HIS A 229 3.43 1.14 -21.04
C HIS A 229 1.95 1.37 -20.69
N GLN A 230 1.65 1.68 -19.43
CA GLN A 230 0.29 1.92 -18.96
C GLN A 230 -0.32 3.20 -19.55
N LEU A 231 0.46 4.28 -19.65
CA LEU A 231 0.01 5.54 -20.27
C LEU A 231 -0.30 5.36 -21.77
N LEU A 232 0.52 4.58 -22.49
CA LEU A 232 0.25 4.22 -23.89
C LEU A 232 -1.01 3.36 -24.02
N ALA A 233 -1.15 2.32 -23.19
CA ALA A 233 -2.32 1.43 -23.20
C ALA A 233 -3.62 2.18 -22.91
N ALA A 234 -3.58 3.16 -22.00
CA ALA A 234 -4.70 4.03 -21.66
C ALA A 234 -4.94 5.16 -22.69
N LYS A 235 -4.13 5.25 -23.75
CA LYS A 235 -4.19 6.31 -24.78
C LYS A 235 -4.12 7.72 -24.18
N VAL A 236 -3.24 7.89 -23.20
CA VAL A 236 -2.94 9.19 -22.61
C VAL A 236 -2.15 10.05 -23.59
N PHE A 237 -1.10 9.49 -24.17
CA PHE A 237 -0.33 10.16 -25.22
C PHE A 237 -1.05 10.01 -26.57
N ARG A 238 -1.74 11.07 -27.03
CA ARG A 238 -2.49 11.11 -28.30
C ARG A 238 -1.85 12.00 -29.36
#